data_AF-A0A929JYL5-F1
#
_entry.id   AF-A0A929JYL5-F1
#
_cell.length_a   1.000
_cell.length_b   1.000
_cell.length_c   1.000
_cell.angle_alpha   90.00
_cell.angle_beta   90.00
_cell.angle_gamma   90.00
#
_symmetry.space_group_name_H-M   'P 1'
#
loop_
_entity.id
_entity.type
_entity.pdbx_description
1 polymer ?
#
loop_
_entity_poly.entity_id
_entity_poly.type
_entity_poly.pdbx_seq_one_letter_code
_entity_poly.pdbx_strand_id
1 'polypeptide(L)'
;MGPMVINPSVQRYELSRLFGGAGRQNFSRSLNARLECCEETLDTVLEPRLHYRIEKIDNVGSGSVFIQGGTTFRSRKLSRALRDSDEIICFVATVGSRIEDEIVGLMAANCLSEAYVLDAMGSVAVENMVGQFHERKKAKFATESKSTTLRFSPGYCD
;
A
#
# COMPACT_ATOMS: atom_id res chain seq x y z
N MET A 1 -20.19 -7.76 7.85
CA MET A 1 -19.50 -7.33 6.62
C MET A 1 -18.63 -8.48 6.15
N GLY A 2 -18.80 -8.97 4.92
CA GLY A 2 -17.94 -10.03 4.39
C GLY A 2 -16.48 -9.57 4.25
N PRO A 3 -15.51 -10.48 4.23
CA PRO A 3 -14.11 -10.14 4.02
C PRO A 3 -13.95 -9.47 2.65
N MET A 4 -13.31 -8.31 2.63
CA MET A 4 -12.99 -7.63 1.39
C MET A 4 -11.78 -8.35 0.75
N VAL A 5 -12.04 -9.11 -0.30
CA VAL A 5 -10.99 -9.83 -1.05
C VAL A 5 -10.26 -8.81 -1.94
N ILE A 6 -8.99 -8.54 -1.65
CA ILE A 6 -8.10 -7.76 -2.52
C ILE A 6 -7.02 -8.70 -3.01
N ASN A 7 -6.96 -8.86 -4.33
CA ASN A 7 -5.90 -9.60 -5.00
C ASN A 7 -4.95 -8.56 -5.58
N PRO A 8 -3.78 -8.32 -4.95
CA PRO A 8 -2.80 -7.39 -5.50
C PRO A 8 -2.29 -7.90 -6.85
N SER A 9 -2.01 -6.97 -7.75
CA SER A 9 -1.31 -7.25 -9.00
C SER A 9 -0.04 -6.43 -9.13
N VAL A 10 0.97 -7.01 -9.74
CA VAL A 10 2.24 -6.34 -10.01
C VAL A 10 2.18 -5.64 -11.36
N GLN A 11 2.07 -4.32 -11.35
CA GLN A 11 2.03 -3.54 -12.57
C GLN A 11 3.45 -3.23 -13.07
N ARG A 12 3.78 -3.69 -14.28
CA ARG A 12 5.11 -3.47 -14.91
C ARG A 12 5.49 -2.00 -15.06
N TYR A 13 4.51 -1.11 -15.20
CA TYR A 13 4.76 0.33 -15.21
C TYR A 13 5.34 0.84 -13.88
N GLU A 14 4.82 0.38 -12.74
CA GLU A 14 5.32 0.76 -11.41
C GLU A 14 6.71 0.17 -11.15
N LEU A 15 6.95 -1.07 -11.58
CA LEU A 15 8.29 -1.67 -11.55
C LEU A 15 9.30 -0.85 -12.36
N SER A 16 8.92 -0.37 -13.56
CA SER A 16 9.78 0.48 -14.37
C SER A 16 10.18 1.76 -13.64
N ARG A 17 9.26 2.38 -12.90
CA ARG A 17 9.55 3.56 -12.08
C ARG A 17 10.51 3.24 -10.94
N LEU A 18 10.32 2.11 -10.23
CA LEU A 18 11.20 1.69 -9.14
C LEU A 18 12.62 1.40 -9.63
N PHE A 19 12.77 0.83 -10.82
CA PHE A 19 14.07 0.56 -11.43
C PHE A 19 14.73 1.79 -12.08
N GLY A 20 14.22 3.00 -11.81
CA GLY A 20 14.79 4.26 -12.33
C GLY A 20 14.45 4.56 -13.79
N GLY A 21 13.54 3.79 -14.39
CA GLY A 21 13.01 4.06 -15.72
C GLY A 21 12.00 5.20 -15.74
N ALA A 22 11.88 5.86 -16.89
CA ALA A 22 10.89 6.92 -17.13
C ALA A 22 9.45 6.39 -17.33
N GLY A 23 9.08 5.28 -16.67
CA GLY A 23 7.78 4.62 -16.85
C GLY A 23 7.60 3.93 -18.21
N ARG A 24 8.68 3.68 -18.96
CA ARG A 24 8.65 2.91 -20.21
C ARG A 24 8.79 1.42 -19.87
N GLN A 25 7.92 0.57 -20.44
CA GLN A 25 7.87 -0.88 -20.12
C GLN A 25 8.94 -1.72 -20.86
N ASN A 26 9.97 -1.08 -21.43
CA ASN A 26 11.00 -1.80 -22.18
C ASN A 26 12.15 -2.21 -21.25
N PHE A 27 11.96 -3.32 -20.55
CA PHE A 27 13.02 -3.96 -19.79
C PHE A 27 14.00 -4.70 -20.71
N SER A 28 15.25 -4.85 -20.28
CA SER A 28 16.21 -5.72 -20.97
C SER A 28 15.72 -7.17 -20.96
N ARG A 29 16.18 -7.99 -21.91
CA ARG A 29 15.85 -9.43 -21.94
C ARG A 29 16.22 -10.13 -20.62
N SER A 30 17.36 -9.79 -20.04
CA SER A 30 17.82 -10.36 -18.76
C SER A 30 16.93 -9.98 -17.59
N LEU A 31 16.43 -8.73 -17.55
CA LEU A 31 15.51 -8.29 -16.50
C LEU A 31 14.12 -8.92 -16.67
N ASN A 32 13.63 -9.07 -17.90
CA ASN A 32 12.37 -9.78 -18.15
C ASN A 32 12.42 -11.23 -17.69
N ALA A 33 13.50 -11.96 -17.97
CA ALA A 33 13.66 -13.34 -17.50
C ALA A 33 13.63 -13.44 -15.96
N ARG A 34 14.21 -12.46 -15.26
CA ARG A 34 14.15 -12.38 -13.78
C ARG A 34 12.75 -12.05 -13.28
N LEU A 35 12.06 -11.13 -13.94
CA LEU A 35 10.68 -10.77 -13.61
C LEU A 35 9.78 -12.00 -13.71
N GLU A 36 9.86 -12.76 -14.80
CA GLU A 36 9.07 -13.98 -15.00
C GLU A 36 9.36 -15.02 -13.91
N CYS A 37 10.62 -15.26 -13.56
CA CYS A 37 10.99 -16.18 -12.48
C CYS A 37 10.50 -15.72 -11.09
N CYS A 38 10.56 -14.41 -10.83
CA CYS A 38 10.07 -13.84 -9.58
C CYS A 38 8.53 -13.80 -9.51
N GLU A 39 7.83 -13.66 -10.65
CA GLU A 39 6.35 -13.72 -10.72
C GLU A 39 5.84 -15.09 -10.23
N GLU A 40 6.44 -16.19 -10.69
CA GLU A 40 6.08 -17.54 -10.23
C GLU A 40 6.27 -17.71 -8.71
N THR A 41 7.40 -17.19 -8.21
CA THR A 41 7.71 -17.24 -6.77
C THR A 41 6.68 -16.43 -5.98
N LEU A 42 6.41 -15.20 -6.42
CA LEU A 42 5.49 -14.27 -5.80
C LEU A 42 4.08 -14.86 -5.64
N ASP A 43 3.54 -15.49 -6.69
CA ASP A 43 2.20 -16.09 -6.68
C ASP A 43 2.04 -17.18 -5.60
N THR A 44 3.13 -17.83 -5.19
CA THR A 44 3.11 -18.89 -4.16
C THR A 44 3.29 -18.37 -2.73
N VAL A 45 3.87 -17.18 -2.56
CA VAL A 45 4.23 -16.60 -1.26
C VAL A 45 3.33 -15.43 -0.84
N LEU A 46 2.55 -14.86 -1.76
CA LEU A 46 1.63 -13.77 -1.47
C LEU A 46 0.51 -14.21 -0.52
N GLU A 47 0.43 -13.53 0.63
CA GLU A 47 -0.65 -13.67 1.61
C GLU A 47 -1.25 -12.30 1.97
N PRO A 48 -1.98 -11.67 1.02
CA PRO A 48 -2.50 -10.32 1.20
C PRO A 48 -3.52 -10.26 2.35
N ARG A 49 -3.29 -9.36 3.31
CA ARG A 49 -4.22 -9.05 4.41
C ARG A 49 -4.36 -7.55 4.60
N LEU A 50 -5.60 -7.08 4.67
CA LEU A 50 -5.93 -5.69 5.00
C LEU A 50 -6.90 -5.64 6.17
N HIS A 51 -6.51 -4.92 7.21
CA HIS A 51 -7.40 -4.59 8.32
C HIS A 51 -7.63 -3.08 8.34
N TYR A 52 -8.86 -2.68 8.62
CA TYR A 52 -9.21 -1.28 8.75
C TYR A 52 -10.27 -1.04 9.81
N ARG A 53 -10.31 0.18 10.33
CA ARG A 53 -11.39 0.71 11.16
C ARG A 53 -11.82 2.06 10.62
N ILE A 54 -13.11 2.35 10.78
CA ILE A 54 -13.69 3.66 10.52
C ILE A 54 -14.08 4.20 11.88
N GLU A 55 -13.53 5.34 12.26
CA GLU A 55 -13.77 5.99 13.54
C GLU A 55 -14.30 7.40 13.30
N LYS A 56 -15.18 7.88 14.17
CA LYS A 56 -15.66 9.26 14.10
C LYS A 56 -14.60 10.23 14.61
N ILE A 57 -14.54 11.39 13.98
CA ILE A 57 -13.68 12.49 14.40
C ILE A 57 -14.48 13.34 15.40
N ASP A 58 -13.94 13.52 16.61
CA ASP A 58 -14.54 14.39 17.63
C ASP A 58 -14.25 15.86 17.33
N ASN A 59 -13.00 16.18 16.96
CA ASN A 59 -12.57 17.54 16.63
C ASN A 59 -11.29 17.54 15.80
N VAL A 60 -11.11 18.56 14.97
CA VAL A 60 -9.87 18.82 14.23
C VAL A 60 -9.29 20.17 14.66
N GLY A 61 -8.20 20.11 15.44
CA GLY A 61 -7.48 21.27 15.91
C GLY A 61 -6.37 21.73 14.96
N SER A 62 -5.66 22.79 15.35
CA SER A 62 -4.46 23.25 14.65
C SER A 62 -3.28 22.32 14.94
N GLY A 63 -3.05 21.33 14.09
CA GLY A 63 -1.97 20.35 14.25
C GLY A 63 -2.34 19.10 15.02
N SER A 64 -3.62 18.87 15.31
CA SER A 64 -4.08 17.66 15.99
C SER A 64 -5.46 17.23 15.53
N VAL A 65 -5.70 15.93 15.51
CA VAL A 65 -6.98 15.29 15.18
C VAL A 65 -7.39 14.42 16.36
N PHE A 66 -8.57 14.67 16.90
CA PHE A 66 -9.12 13.97 18.06
C PHE A 66 -10.18 12.98 17.58
N ILE A 67 -10.01 11.72 17.91
CA ILE A 67 -10.88 10.62 17.49
C ILE A 67 -11.76 10.18 18.65
N GLN A 68 -13.02 9.90 18.34
CA GLN A 68 -13.96 9.35 19.31
C GLN A 68 -13.37 8.07 19.94
N GLY A 69 -13.30 8.05 21.27
CA GLY A 69 -12.61 6.97 22.02
C GLY A 69 -11.20 7.34 22.51
N GLY A 70 -10.78 8.60 22.35
CA GLY A 70 -9.64 9.19 23.07
C GLY A 70 -8.29 9.13 22.34
N THR A 71 -8.25 8.60 21.12
CA THR A 71 -7.02 8.62 20.31
C THR A 71 -6.78 10.03 19.77
N THR A 72 -5.53 10.50 19.85
CA THR A 72 -5.13 11.81 19.28
C THR A 72 -3.97 11.63 18.31
N PHE A 73 -4.13 12.10 17.08
CA PHE A 73 -3.03 12.21 16.12
C PHE A 73 -2.48 13.63 16.13
N ARG A 74 -1.16 13.78 16.30
CA ARG A 74 -0.47 15.07 16.22
C ARG A 74 0.21 15.19 14.85
N SER A 75 -0.43 15.94 13.96
CA SER A 75 0.15 16.31 12.67
C SER A 75 -0.57 17.52 12.07
N ARG A 76 0.20 18.53 11.65
CA ARG A 76 -0.28 19.71 10.92
C ARG A 76 -0.79 19.38 9.53
N LYS A 77 -0.15 18.46 8.82
CA LYS A 77 -0.63 18.03 7.51
C LYS A 77 -1.90 17.18 7.62
N LEU A 78 -1.94 16.24 8.55
CA LEU A 78 -3.13 15.42 8.76
C LEU A 78 -4.32 16.26 9.20
N SER A 79 -4.14 17.20 10.15
CA SER A 79 -5.22 18.07 10.59
C SER A 79 -5.73 18.99 9.47
N ARG A 80 -4.86 19.39 8.53
CA ARG A 80 -5.28 20.14 7.33
C ARG A 80 -6.06 19.26 6.36
N ALA A 81 -5.63 18.02 6.16
CA ALA A 81 -6.29 17.07 5.27
C ALA A 81 -7.69 16.68 5.76
N LEU A 82 -7.89 16.60 7.08
CA LEU A 82 -9.14 16.16 7.71
C LEU A 82 -10.05 17.29 8.20
N ARG A 83 -9.74 18.57 7.92
CA ARG A 83 -10.42 19.75 8.51
C ARG A 83 -11.95 19.68 8.48
N ASP A 84 -12.52 19.18 7.40
CA ASP A 84 -13.97 19.11 7.17
C ASP A 84 -14.46 17.66 7.04
N SER A 85 -13.77 16.72 7.70
CA SER A 85 -14.10 15.28 7.68
C SER A 85 -14.83 14.86 8.95
N ASP A 86 -15.88 14.05 8.79
CA ASP A 86 -16.64 13.48 9.92
C ASP A 86 -16.01 12.19 10.49
N GLU A 87 -15.27 11.46 9.66
CA GLU A 87 -14.74 10.14 9.96
C GLU A 87 -13.30 10.00 9.44
N ILE A 88 -12.51 9.17 10.12
CA ILE A 88 -11.19 8.74 9.67
C ILE A 88 -11.20 7.23 9.40
N ILE A 89 -10.43 6.81 8.39
CA ILE A 89 -10.20 5.40 8.09
C ILE A 89 -8.75 5.07 8.38
N CYS A 90 -8.52 4.31 9.45
CA CYS A 90 -7.20 3.79 9.79
C CYS A 90 -7.10 2.37 9.23
N PHE A 91 -6.06 2.09 8.46
CA PHE A 91 -5.86 0.76 7.89
C PHE A 91 -4.39 0.32 7.94
N VAL A 92 -4.20 -0.99 7.92
CA VAL A 92 -2.90 -1.66 7.80
C VAL A 92 -3.03 -2.71 6.71
N ALA A 93 -2.06 -2.76 5.81
CA ALA A 93 -1.99 -3.72 4.72
C ALA A 93 -0.64 -4.45 4.74
N THR A 94 -0.66 -5.72 4.39
CA THR A 94 0.53 -6.56 4.22
C THR A 94 0.29 -7.57 3.10
N VAL A 95 1.37 -7.99 2.43
CA VAL A 95 1.38 -9.08 1.45
C VAL A 95 1.88 -10.41 2.05
N GLY A 96 1.99 -10.48 3.38
CA GLY A 96 2.50 -11.64 4.11
C GLY A 96 3.99 -11.55 4.40
N SER A 97 4.48 -12.37 5.34
CA SER A 97 5.90 -12.44 5.69
C SER A 97 6.70 -13.38 4.79
N ARG A 98 6.05 -14.33 4.11
CA ARG A 98 6.73 -15.36 3.31
C ARG A 98 7.55 -14.78 2.15
N ILE A 99 7.17 -13.63 1.63
CA ILE A 99 7.97 -12.92 0.63
C ILE A 99 9.32 -12.45 1.21
N GLU A 100 9.33 -11.98 2.45
CA GLU A 100 10.55 -11.55 3.14
C GLU A 100 11.48 -12.73 3.37
N ASP A 101 10.93 -13.88 3.80
CA ASP A 101 11.68 -15.11 3.99
C ASP A 101 12.40 -15.54 2.69
N GLU A 102 11.72 -15.42 1.55
CA GLU A 102 12.26 -15.75 0.23
C GLU A 102 13.35 -14.75 -0.21
N ILE A 103 13.15 -13.45 0.02
CA ILE A 103 14.14 -12.40 -0.25
C ILE A 103 15.42 -12.66 0.57
N VAL A 104 15.28 -12.98 1.87
CA VAL A 104 16.41 -13.31 2.76
C VAL A 104 17.13 -14.57 2.25
N GLY A 105 16.40 -15.57 1.78
CA GLY A 105 16.96 -16.77 1.15
C GLY A 105 17.80 -16.44 -0.09
N LEU A 106 17.28 -15.61 -0.99
CA LEU A 106 17.99 -15.15 -2.20
C LEU A 106 19.24 -14.35 -1.84
N MET A 107 19.16 -13.48 -0.82
CA MET A 107 20.33 -12.74 -0.33
C MET A 107 21.41 -13.67 0.22
N ALA A 108 21.03 -14.68 1.00
CA ALA A 108 21.96 -15.67 1.54
C ALA A 108 22.63 -16.52 0.44
N ALA A 109 21.90 -16.78 -0.66
CA ALA A 109 22.42 -17.44 -1.86
C ALA A 109 23.24 -16.53 -2.78
N ASN A 110 23.45 -15.25 -2.42
CA ASN A 110 24.11 -14.23 -3.24
C ASN A 110 23.39 -13.92 -4.58
N CYS A 111 22.10 -14.23 -4.67
CA CYS A 111 21.20 -13.91 -5.77
C CYS A 111 20.59 -12.50 -5.58
N LEU A 112 21.47 -11.49 -5.45
CA LEU A 112 21.08 -10.14 -5.03
C LEU A 112 20.11 -9.45 -6.00
N SER A 113 20.22 -9.75 -7.30
CA SER A 113 19.34 -9.18 -8.31
C SER A 113 17.92 -9.70 -8.22
N GLU A 114 17.76 -11.00 -8.00
CA GLU A 114 16.48 -11.68 -7.84
C GLU A 114 15.84 -11.24 -6.53
N ALA A 115 16.62 -11.15 -5.46
CA ALA A 115 16.17 -10.58 -4.18
C ALA A 115 15.61 -9.16 -4.35
N TYR A 116 16.33 -8.30 -5.07
CA TYR A 116 15.88 -6.93 -5.34
C TYR A 116 14.63 -6.87 -6.22
N VAL A 117 14.54 -7.73 -7.25
CA VAL A 117 13.35 -7.79 -8.11
C VAL A 117 12.13 -8.25 -7.30
N LEU A 118 12.27 -9.28 -6.46
CA LEU A 118 11.18 -9.80 -5.64
C LEU A 118 10.72 -8.78 -4.58
N ASP A 119 11.65 -8.06 -3.94
CA ASP A 119 11.35 -6.94 -3.03
C ASP A 119 10.56 -5.82 -3.73
N ALA A 120 11.01 -5.41 -4.93
CA ALA A 120 10.31 -4.42 -5.73
C ALA A 120 8.90 -4.89 -6.13
N MET A 121 8.73 -6.17 -6.48
CA MET A 121 7.42 -6.76 -6.77
C MET A 121 6.51 -6.76 -5.56
N GLY A 122 7.02 -7.12 -4.38
CA GLY A 122 6.30 -7.04 -3.10
C GLY A 122 5.82 -5.63 -2.79
N SER A 123 6.69 -4.64 -2.97
CA SER A 123 6.37 -3.22 -2.79
C SER A 123 5.25 -2.76 -3.73
N VAL A 124 5.31 -3.12 -5.02
CA VAL A 124 4.26 -2.81 -5.99
C VAL A 124 2.94 -3.52 -5.64
N ALA A 125 3.01 -4.77 -5.19
CA ALA A 125 1.83 -5.54 -4.78
C ALA A 125 1.12 -4.87 -3.59
N VAL A 126 1.85 -4.45 -2.55
CA VAL A 126 1.28 -3.72 -1.40
C VAL A 126 0.64 -2.40 -1.85
N GLU A 127 1.33 -1.62 -2.69
CA GLU A 127 0.81 -0.33 -3.15
C GLU A 127 -0.47 -0.52 -3.98
N ASN A 128 -0.49 -1.52 -4.87
CA ASN A 128 -1.67 -1.88 -5.64
C ASN A 128 -2.84 -2.29 -4.74
N MET A 129 -2.58 -3.09 -3.71
CA MET A 129 -3.58 -3.51 -2.72
C MET A 129 -4.20 -2.31 -1.99
N VAL A 130 -3.38 -1.37 -1.54
CA VAL A 130 -3.88 -0.15 -0.87
C VAL A 130 -4.63 0.75 -1.86
N GLY A 131 -4.17 0.86 -3.11
CA GLY A 131 -4.88 1.58 -4.17
C GLY A 131 -6.27 1.01 -4.43
N GLN A 132 -6.39 -0.31 -4.57
CA GLN A 132 -7.68 -1.00 -4.71
C GLN A 132 -8.60 -0.75 -3.51
N PHE A 133 -8.06 -0.78 -2.28
CA PHE A 133 -8.83 -0.46 -1.08
C PHE A 133 -9.38 0.97 -1.11
N HIS A 134 -8.53 1.94 -1.44
CA HIS A 134 -8.91 3.35 -1.48
C HIS A 134 -10.00 3.62 -2.52
N GLU A 135 -9.85 3.09 -3.74
CA GLU A 135 -10.85 3.26 -4.79
C GLU A 135 -12.19 2.59 -4.44
N ARG A 136 -12.17 1.40 -3.83
CA ARG A 136 -13.41 0.75 -3.35
C ARG A 136 -14.10 1.57 -2.26
N LYS A 137 -13.33 2.13 -1.32
CA LYS A 137 -13.88 3.01 -0.27
C LYS A 137 -14.45 4.29 -0.86
N LYS A 138 -13.72 4.92 -1.77
CA LYS A 138 -14.17 6.12 -2.49
C LYS A 138 -15.48 5.87 -3.24
N ALA A 139 -15.56 4.77 -4.01
CA ALA A 139 -16.78 4.38 -4.72
C ALA A 139 -17.94 4.14 -3.75
N LYS A 140 -17.71 3.44 -2.63
CA LYS A 140 -18.74 3.23 -1.61
C LYS A 140 -19.24 4.55 -1.03
N PHE A 141 -18.35 5.43 -0.55
CA PHE A 141 -18.75 6.68 0.07
C PHE A 141 -19.41 7.66 -0.90
N ALA A 142 -19.06 7.61 -2.19
CA ALA A 142 -19.74 8.40 -3.21
C ALA A 142 -21.25 8.05 -3.28
N THR A 143 -21.64 6.79 -3.04
CA THR A 143 -23.05 6.39 -2.96
C THR A 143 -23.76 6.93 -1.71
N GLU A 144 -23.00 7.37 -0.71
CA GLU A 144 -23.47 7.96 0.55
C GLU A 144 -23.35 9.50 0.54
N SER A 145 -23.12 10.11 -0.63
CA SER A 145 -22.84 11.55 -0.80
C SER A 145 -21.65 12.07 0.00
N LYS A 146 -20.69 11.18 0.31
CA LYS A 146 -19.43 11.48 0.99
C LYS A 146 -18.26 11.42 0.00
N SER A 147 -17.14 12.04 0.35
CA SER A 147 -15.88 11.97 -0.40
C SER A 147 -14.75 11.41 0.48
N THR A 148 -13.65 11.00 -0.16
CA THR A 148 -12.43 10.58 0.54
C THR A 148 -11.31 11.57 0.29
N THR A 149 -10.49 11.79 1.31
CA THR A 149 -9.25 12.56 1.20
C THR A 149 -8.13 11.70 0.56
N LEU A 150 -6.95 12.29 0.37
CA LEU A 150 -5.75 11.54 0.00
C LEU A 150 -5.34 10.60 1.14
N ARG A 151 -4.67 9.49 0.78
CA ARG A 151 -4.04 8.59 1.75
C ARG A 151 -2.90 9.31 2.47
N PHE A 152 -2.79 9.09 3.77
CA PHE A 152 -1.72 9.59 4.60
C PHE A 152 -1.16 8.44 5.43
N SER A 153 0.17 8.27 5.45
CA SER A 153 0.84 7.27 6.30
C SER A 153 1.69 7.97 7.35
N PRO A 154 1.86 7.40 8.55
CA PRO A 154 2.89 7.84 9.49
C PRO A 154 4.28 7.87 8.82
N GLY A 155 5.10 8.86 9.14
CA GLY A 155 6.42 9.05 8.54
C GLY A 155 6.45 9.99 7.33
N TYR A 156 5.30 10.39 6.78
CA TYR A 156 5.24 11.53 5.86
C TYR A 156 5.57 12.83 6.61
N CYS A 157 6.49 13.64 6.07
CA CYS A 157 6.99 14.88 6.70
C CYS A 157 5.83 15.75 7.19
N ASP A 158 5.84 16.17 8.46
CA ASP A 158 4.90 17.15 9.03
C ASP A 158 5.43 18.58 8.96
#